data_AF-A0A3M0HKP6-F1
#
_entry.id   AF-A0A3M0HKP6-F1
#
_cell.length_a   1.000
_cell.length_b   1.000
_cell.length_c   1.000
_cell.angle_alpha   90.00
_cell.angle_beta   90.00
_cell.angle_gamma   90.00
#
_symmetry.space_group_name_H-M   'P 1'
#
loop_
_entity.id
_entity.type
_entity.pdbx_description
1 polymer ?
#
loop_
_entity_poly.entity_id
_entity_poly.type
_entity_poly.pdbx_seq_one_letter_code
_entity_poly.pdbx_strand_id
1 'polypeptide(L)'
;MTATNDVDALTEQRQRSRFFVQHLTYLADNYVDQALVKAALLNGLSQSDTAKALGMSKKTVNTHARRPWVPTAAARGIDLPDSTPLFRYIFGSDDAAAAAITTCKRYDRERLHIESF
;
A
#
# COMPACT_ATOMS: atom_id res chain seq x y z
N MET A 1 38.53 11.26 23.18
CA MET A 1 38.75 10.22 22.15
C MET A 1 37.76 10.50 21.05
N THR A 2 38.24 11.07 19.94
CA THR A 2 37.47 11.37 18.74
C THR A 2 36.90 10.06 18.21
N ALA A 3 35.57 9.95 18.16
CA ALA A 3 34.91 8.87 17.46
C ALA A 3 35.38 8.93 16.02
N THR A 4 36.29 8.03 15.62
CA THR A 4 36.51 7.74 14.22
C THR A 4 35.12 7.46 13.68
N ASN A 5 34.68 8.29 12.73
CA ASN A 5 33.46 8.03 11.98
C ASN A 5 33.67 6.67 11.32
N ASP A 6 33.19 5.63 11.99
CA ASP A 6 33.30 4.27 11.50
C ASP A 6 32.54 4.23 10.18
N VAL A 7 33.30 4.12 9.09
CA VAL A 7 32.77 4.16 7.73
C VAL A 7 31.72 3.07 7.54
N ASP A 8 31.85 1.97 8.28
CA ASP A 8 30.88 0.89 8.30
C ASP A 8 29.58 1.32 8.99
N ALA A 9 29.66 1.99 10.14
CA ALA A 9 28.50 2.55 10.84
C ALA A 9 27.76 3.62 9.99
N LEU A 10 28.50 4.50 9.30
CA LEU A 10 27.92 5.48 8.38
C LEU A 10 27.25 4.80 7.17
N THR A 11 27.87 3.75 6.63
CA THR A 11 27.32 2.96 5.52
C THR A 11 26.05 2.23 5.94
N GLU A 12 26.05 1.60 7.13
CA GLU A 12 24.90 0.92 7.70
C GLU A 12 23.74 1.90 7.95
N GLN A 13 24.02 3.08 8.50
CA GLN A 13 23.00 4.11 8.72
C GLN A 13 22.38 4.58 7.40
N ARG A 14 23.19 4.78 6.35
CA ARG A 14 22.69 5.12 5.00
C ARG A 14 21.84 4.00 4.40
N GLN A 15 22.26 2.75 4.55
CA GLN A 15 21.51 1.59 4.06
C GLN A 15 20.16 1.47 4.76
N ARG A 16 20.13 1.58 6.09
CA ARG A 16 18.88 1.56 6.89
C ARG A 16 17.91 2.67 6.46
N SER A 17 18.41 3.88 6.23
CA SER A 17 17.58 5.00 5.73
C SER A 17 16.96 4.70 4.36
N ARG A 18 17.76 4.17 3.42
CA ARG A 18 17.25 3.81 2.09
C ARG A 18 16.23 2.68 2.15
N PHE A 19 16.49 1.68 2.98
CA PHE A 19 15.56 0.57 3.20
C PHE A 19 14.25 1.09 3.77
N PHE A 20 14.29 1.98 4.77
CA PHE A 20 13.10 2.60 5.35
C PHE A 20 12.29 3.41 4.33
N VAL A 21 12.94 4.22 3.48
CA VAL A 21 12.24 4.96 2.42
C VAL A 21 11.59 4.00 1.42
N GLN A 22 12.32 2.98 0.95
CA GLN A 22 11.77 1.96 0.07
C GLN A 22 10.58 1.25 0.69
N HIS A 23 10.64 1.01 2.00
CA HIS A 23 9.57 0.41 2.77
C HIS A 23 8.30 1.26 2.78
N LEU A 24 8.43 2.55 3.08
CA LEU A 24 7.32 3.49 3.06
C LEU A 24 6.71 3.64 1.67
N THR A 25 7.55 3.72 0.63
CA THR A 25 7.07 3.74 -0.77
C THR A 25 6.30 2.46 -1.10
N TYR A 26 6.81 1.30 -0.71
CA TYR A 26 6.10 0.04 -0.90
C TYR A 26 4.73 0.06 -0.21
N LEU A 27 4.67 0.48 1.05
CA LEU A 27 3.40 0.54 1.78
C LEU A 27 2.40 1.52 1.15
N ALA A 28 2.86 2.69 0.71
CA ALA A 28 2.02 3.67 0.01
C ALA A 28 1.42 3.10 -1.28
N ASP A 29 2.26 2.58 -2.18
CA ASP A 29 1.81 2.06 -3.48
C ASP A 29 0.89 0.83 -3.33
N ASN A 30 1.26 -0.09 -2.42
CA ASN A 30 0.65 -1.40 -2.35
C ASN A 30 -0.57 -1.44 -1.44
N TYR A 31 -0.61 -0.57 -0.43
CA TYR A 31 -1.71 -0.55 0.51
C TYR A 31 -2.57 0.69 0.35
N VAL A 32 -1.98 1.89 0.39
CA VAL A 32 -2.78 3.12 0.35
C VAL A 32 -3.41 3.32 -1.02
N ASP A 33 -2.59 3.39 -2.07
CA ASP A 33 -3.06 3.68 -3.43
C ASP A 33 -4.02 2.61 -3.94
N GLN A 34 -3.71 1.35 -3.66
CA GLN A 34 -4.59 0.26 -4.03
C GLN A 34 -5.95 0.32 -3.31
N ALA A 35 -5.98 0.73 -2.03
CA ALA A 35 -7.23 0.94 -1.30
C ALA A 35 -8.06 2.10 -1.86
N LEU A 36 -7.41 3.23 -2.14
CA LEU A 36 -8.09 4.39 -2.71
C LEU A 36 -8.67 4.10 -4.09
N VAL A 37 -7.89 3.44 -4.97
CA VAL A 37 -8.34 3.06 -6.31
C VAL A 37 -9.54 2.11 -6.24
N LYS A 38 -9.45 1.04 -5.45
CA LYS A 38 -10.53 0.04 -5.36
C LYS A 38 -11.79 0.61 -4.72
N ALA A 39 -11.65 1.48 -3.72
CA ALA A 39 -12.78 2.19 -3.13
C ALA A 39 -13.47 3.11 -4.16
N ALA A 40 -12.71 3.91 -4.91
CA ALA A 40 -13.25 4.79 -5.94
C ALA A 40 -14.03 4.01 -7.01
N LEU A 41 -13.47 2.90 -7.51
CA LEU A 41 -14.11 2.06 -8.51
C LEU A 41 -15.37 1.34 -7.98
N LEU A 42 -15.36 0.91 -6.70
CA LEU A 42 -16.56 0.36 -6.05
C LEU A 42 -17.68 1.40 -5.91
N ASN A 43 -17.32 2.66 -5.68
CA ASN A 43 -18.26 3.77 -5.61
C ASN A 43 -18.74 4.25 -7.00
N GLY A 44 -18.39 3.52 -8.07
CA GLY A 44 -18.92 3.75 -9.42
C GLY A 44 -18.12 4.75 -10.26
N LEU A 45 -16.98 5.26 -9.78
CA LEU A 45 -16.12 6.11 -10.61
C LEU A 45 -15.53 5.30 -11.77
N SER A 46 -15.36 5.96 -12.91
CA SER A 46 -14.58 5.39 -14.01
C SER A 46 -13.08 5.38 -13.69
N GLN A 47 -12.30 4.56 -14.39
CA GLN A 47 -10.83 4.58 -14.25
C GLN A 47 -10.22 5.95 -14.59
N SER A 48 -10.82 6.68 -15.55
CA SER A 48 -10.35 8.01 -15.95
C SER A 48 -10.63 9.05 -14.86
N ASP A 49 -11.81 9.00 -14.24
CA ASP A 49 -12.17 9.92 -13.15
C ASP A 49 -11.35 9.62 -11.89
N THR A 50 -11.12 8.34 -11.60
CA THR A 50 -10.24 7.90 -10.51
C THR A 50 -8.81 8.39 -10.74
N ALA A 51 -8.28 8.26 -11.96
CA ALA A 51 -6.94 8.74 -12.32
C ALA A 51 -6.81 10.25 -12.09
N LYS A 52 -7.81 11.02 -12.54
CA LYS A 52 -7.87 12.46 -12.34
C LYS A 52 -7.95 12.85 -10.86
N ALA A 53 -8.83 12.20 -10.10
CA ALA A 53 -9.05 12.51 -8.69
C ALA A 53 -7.83 12.21 -7.83
N LEU A 54 -7.11 11.12 -8.11
CA LEU A 54 -5.95 10.68 -7.33
C LEU A 54 -4.61 11.18 -7.91
N GLY A 55 -4.62 12.00 -8.96
CA GLY A 55 -3.39 12.54 -9.56
C GLY A 55 -2.47 11.48 -10.16
N MET A 56 -3.00 10.35 -10.61
CA MET A 56 -2.24 9.22 -11.12
C MET A 56 -2.56 8.93 -12.60
N SER A 57 -1.70 8.16 -13.28
CA SER A 57 -1.98 7.76 -14.65
C SER A 57 -3.10 6.71 -14.69
N LYS A 58 -3.89 6.67 -15.79
CA LYS A 58 -4.88 5.61 -16.00
C LYS A 58 -4.24 4.21 -16.01
N LYS A 59 -2.99 4.09 -16.47
CA LYS A 59 -2.21 2.85 -16.41
C LYS A 59 -1.99 2.42 -14.95
N THR A 60 -1.62 3.35 -14.08
CA THR A 60 -1.43 3.12 -12.64
C THR A 60 -2.74 2.64 -11.99
N VAL A 61 -3.86 3.33 -12.24
CA VAL A 61 -5.20 2.90 -11.77
C VAL A 61 -5.49 1.46 -12.20
N ASN A 62 -5.30 1.14 -13.48
CA ASN A 62 -5.56 -0.19 -14.00
C ASN A 62 -4.65 -1.26 -13.35
N THR A 63 -3.39 -0.94 -13.08
CA THR A 63 -2.48 -1.83 -12.34
C THR A 63 -3.02 -2.13 -10.93
N HIS A 64 -3.40 -1.11 -10.16
CA HIS A 64 -3.94 -1.32 -8.80
C HIS A 64 -5.28 -2.05 -8.79
N ALA A 65 -6.14 -1.76 -9.77
CA ALA A 65 -7.45 -2.40 -9.92
C ALA A 65 -7.35 -3.91 -10.21
N ARG A 66 -6.38 -4.32 -11.03
CA ARG A 66 -6.23 -5.73 -11.44
C ARG A 66 -5.40 -6.57 -10.47
N ARG A 67 -4.60 -5.93 -9.63
CA ARG A 67 -3.75 -6.62 -8.67
C ARG A 67 -4.59 -7.06 -7.45
N PRO A 68 -4.42 -8.29 -6.93
CA PRO A 68 -5.01 -8.67 -5.65
C PRO A 68 -4.51 -7.74 -4.53
N TRP A 69 -5.34 -7.51 -3.52
CA TRP A 69 -4.96 -6.80 -2.30
C TRP A 69 -3.77 -7.49 -1.65
N VAL A 70 -2.75 -6.73 -1.25
CA VAL A 70 -1.47 -7.30 -0.82
C VAL A 70 -1.58 -8.26 0.37
N PRO A 71 -2.34 -7.96 1.44
CA PRO A 71 -2.68 -8.94 2.48
C PRO A 71 -3.35 -10.22 1.96
N THR A 72 -4.21 -10.12 0.94
CA THR A 72 -4.83 -11.30 0.29
C THR A 72 -3.79 -12.09 -0.53
N ALA A 73 -2.82 -11.41 -1.15
CA ALA A 73 -1.73 -12.04 -1.90
C ALA A 73 -0.67 -12.68 -0.98
N ALA A 74 -0.42 -12.09 0.19
CA ALA A 74 0.54 -12.57 1.17
C ALA A 74 0.12 -13.82 1.94
N ALA A 75 -1.18 -14.16 1.92
CA ALA A 75 -1.67 -15.48 2.30
C ALA A 75 -1.00 -16.64 1.52
N ARG A 76 -0.17 -16.33 0.51
CA ARG A 76 0.72 -17.27 -0.21
C ARG A 76 2.15 -17.36 0.36
N GLY A 77 2.39 -16.88 1.58
CA GLY A 77 3.68 -17.04 2.29
C GLY A 77 4.65 -15.86 2.14
N ILE A 78 4.16 -14.66 1.88
CA ILE A 78 4.99 -13.44 1.85
C ILE A 78 4.90 -12.78 3.23
N ASP A 79 6.05 -12.62 3.90
CA ASP A 79 6.11 -11.82 5.14
C ASP A 79 5.85 -10.36 4.79
N LEU A 80 4.75 -9.82 5.30
CA LEU A 80 4.35 -8.46 5.06
C LEU A 80 4.75 -7.60 6.25
N PRO A 81 5.35 -6.44 6.00
CA PRO A 81 5.61 -5.52 7.09
C PRO A 81 4.34 -4.99 7.74
N ASP A 82 4.46 -4.67 9.03
CA ASP A 82 3.38 -4.02 9.77
C ASP A 82 3.05 -2.66 9.13
N SER A 83 1.87 -2.63 8.50
CA SER A 83 1.34 -1.45 7.84
C SER A 83 0.44 -0.62 8.77
N THR A 84 0.12 -1.13 9.98
CA THR A 84 -0.86 -0.54 10.89
C THR A 84 -0.55 0.92 11.26
N PRO A 85 0.70 1.29 11.63
CA PRO A 85 1.02 2.67 11.98
C PRO A 85 0.85 3.63 10.80
N LEU A 86 1.26 3.22 9.59
CA LEU A 86 1.07 4.02 8.39
C LEU A 86 -0.41 4.15 8.03
N PHE A 87 -1.16 3.05 8.13
CA PHE A 87 -2.59 3.03 7.84
C PHE A 87 -3.38 3.93 8.77
N ARG A 88 -3.12 3.86 10.08
CA ARG A 88 -3.74 4.77 11.04
C ARG A 88 -3.39 6.23 10.73
N TYR A 89 -2.14 6.53 10.38
CA TYR A 89 -1.73 7.89 10.01
C TYR A 89 -2.48 8.41 8.77
N ILE A 90 -2.63 7.57 7.74
CA ILE A 90 -3.25 7.97 6.47
C ILE A 90 -4.78 8.03 6.54
N PHE A 91 -5.42 7.06 7.19
CA PHE A 91 -6.88 6.97 7.28
C PHE A 91 -7.46 7.64 8.53
N GLY A 92 -6.60 8.13 9.44
CA GLY A 92 -6.98 8.93 10.62
C GLY A 92 -7.43 8.11 11.84
N SER A 93 -7.78 6.83 11.68
CA SER A 93 -8.13 5.93 12.78
C SER A 93 -7.94 4.45 12.40
N ASP A 94 -7.94 3.56 13.39
CA ASP A 94 -7.94 2.11 13.17
C ASP A 94 -9.20 1.62 12.45
N ASP A 95 -10.36 2.18 12.81
CA ASP A 95 -11.63 1.80 12.21
C ASP A 95 -11.67 2.17 10.72
N ALA A 96 -11.18 3.36 10.38
CA ALA A 96 -11.08 3.80 8.99
C ALA A 96 -10.09 2.94 8.19
N ALA A 97 -8.94 2.59 8.79
CA ALA A 97 -7.98 1.66 8.22
C ALA A 97 -8.59 0.26 7.98
N ALA A 98 -9.32 -0.28 8.96
CA ALA A 98 -10.00 -1.57 8.85
C ALA A 98 -11.12 -1.55 7.78
N ALA A 99 -11.86 -0.44 7.67
CA ALA A 99 -12.87 -0.25 6.64
C ALA A 99 -12.25 -0.20 5.23
N ALA A 100 -11.09 0.46 5.06
CA ALA A 100 -10.36 0.48 3.80
C ALA A 100 -9.90 -0.94 3.39
N ILE A 101 -9.35 -1.71 4.33
CA ILE A 101 -8.96 -3.12 4.11
C ILE A 101 -10.18 -3.97 3.70
N THR A 102 -11.29 -3.81 4.39
CA THR A 102 -12.54 -4.54 4.11
C THR A 102 -13.06 -4.21 2.71
N THR A 103 -13.00 -2.95 2.31
CA THR A 103 -13.40 -2.48 0.97
C THR A 103 -12.53 -3.10 -0.13
N CYS A 104 -11.21 -3.18 0.09
CA CYS A 104 -10.31 -3.87 -0.82
C CYS A 104 -10.65 -5.35 -1.00
N LYS A 105 -10.86 -6.07 0.11
CA LYS A 105 -11.24 -7.49 0.07
C LYS A 105 -12.59 -7.68 -0.65
N ARG A 106 -13.54 -6.77 -0.44
CA ARG A 106 -14.82 -6.75 -1.17
C ARG A 106 -14.62 -6.56 -2.67
N TYR A 107 -13.81 -5.59 -3.09
CA TYR A 107 -13.49 -5.36 -4.49
C TYR A 107 -12.92 -6.63 -5.14
N ASP A 108 -11.93 -7.25 -4.49
CA ASP A 108 -11.28 -8.45 -5.01
C ASP A 108 -12.25 -9.61 -5.21
N ARG A 109 -13.16 -9.80 -4.25
CA ARG A 109 -14.21 -10.81 -4.35
C ARG A 109 -15.18 -10.53 -5.51
N GLU A 110 -15.69 -9.31 -5.60
CA GLU A 110 -16.74 -8.94 -6.56
C GLU A 110 -16.23 -8.78 -7.99
N ARG A 111 -15.00 -8.26 -8.16
CA ARG A 111 -14.47 -7.84 -9.48
C ARG A 111 -13.32 -8.69 -9.98
N LEU A 112 -12.57 -9.33 -9.09
CA LEU A 112 -11.45 -10.21 -9.45
C LEU A 112 -11.74 -11.69 -9.19
N HIS A 113 -12.87 -12.02 -8.56
CA HIS A 113 -13.27 -13.37 -8.17
C HIS A 113 -12.21 -14.09 -7.31
N ILE A 114 -11.53 -13.33 -6.44
CA ILE A 114 -10.54 -13.87 -5.49
C ILE A 114 -11.24 -14.04 -4.15
N GLU A 115 -11.37 -15.28 -3.69
CA GLU A 115 -11.82 -15.57 -2.34
C GLU A 115 -10.73 -15.12 -1.36
N SER A 116 -11.12 -14.25 -0.42
CA SER A 116 -10.23 -13.81 0.65
C SER A 116 -10.23 -14.89 1.73
N PHE A 117 -9.06 -15.51 1.97
CA PHE A 117 -8.85 -16.39 3.12
C PHE A 117 -8.82 -15.59 4.44
#